data_AF-A0A392RKW1-F1
#
_entry.id   AF-A0A392RKW1-F1
#
_cell.length_a   1.000
_cell.length_b   1.000
_cell.length_c   1.000
_cell.angle_alpha   90.00
_cell.angle_beta   90.00
_cell.angle_gamma   90.00
#
_symmetry.space_group_name_H-M   'P 1'
#
loop_
_entity.id
_entity.type
_entity.pdbx_description
1 polymer ?
#
loop_
_entity_poly.entity_id
_entity_poly.type
_entity_poly.pdbx_seq_one_letter_code
_entity_poly.pdbx_strand_id
1 'polypeptide(L)' 'MQIRREKGLCYTCDEKWSFGHKCPNRGLMVLQVEEDSSDYEDTNENQVDTGEDKQLELHLSFNALKGSTT' A
#
# COMPACT_ATOMS: atom_id res chain seq x y z
N MET A 1 7.30 -8.43 9.99
CA MET A 1 5.85 -8.50 10.26
C MET A 1 5.36 -9.90 10.66
N GLN A 2 5.77 -10.97 9.97
CA GLN A 2 5.29 -12.33 10.22
C GLN A 2 5.50 -12.81 11.67
N ILE A 3 6.69 -12.59 12.24
CA ILE A 3 7.01 -12.90 13.65
C ILE A 3 6.05 -12.20 14.64
N ARG A 4 5.60 -10.97 14.34
CA ARG A 4 4.65 -10.24 15.21
C ARG A 4 3.26 -10.88 15.15
N ARG A 5 2.84 -11.33 13.97
CA ARG A 5 1.58 -12.07 13.78
C ARG A 5 1.60 -13.40 14.54
N GLU A 6 2.69 -14.15 14.44
CA GLU A 6 2.89 -15.42 15.18
C GLU A 6 2.82 -15.23 16.69
N LYS A 7 3.30 -14.08 17.20
CA LYS A 7 3.21 -13.70 18.61
C LYS A 7 1.87 -13.06 19.01
N GLY A 8 0.94 -12.89 18.06
CA GLY A 8 -0.35 -12.25 18.30
C GLY A 8 -0.28 -10.77 18.67
N LEU A 9 0.72 -10.03 18.16
CA LEU A 9 0.94 -8.61 18.45
C LEU A 9 0.41 -7.70 17.33
N CYS A 10 -0.02 -6.47 17.65
CA CYS A 10 -0.36 -5.45 16.64
C CYS A 10 0.84 -5.24 15.71
N TYR A 11 0.54 -4.99 14.43
CA TYR A 11 1.56 -4.73 13.41
C TYR A 11 2.34 -3.45 13.69
N THR A 12 1.71 -2.49 14.36
CA THR A 12 2.21 -1.14 14.63
C THR A 12 2.61 -0.89 16.08
N CYS A 13 2.08 -1.62 17.06
CA CYS A 13 2.45 -1.49 18.48
C CYS A 13 2.60 -2.85 19.17
N ASP A 14 3.20 -2.89 20.35
CA ASP A 14 3.52 -4.12 21.10
C ASP A 14 2.36 -4.67 21.96
N GLU A 15 1.13 -4.23 21.69
CA GLU A 15 -0.06 -4.77 22.34
C GLU A 15 -0.60 -6.00 21.61
N LYS A 16 -1.40 -6.81 22.32
CA LYS A 16 -2.07 -7.97 21.71
C LYS A 16 -3.07 -7.55 20.64
N TRP A 17 -3.01 -8.22 19.51
CA TRP A 17 -3.93 -8.02 18.40
C TRP A 17 -5.29 -8.68 18.68
N SER A 18 -6.36 -7.99 18.31
CA SER A 18 -7.73 -8.50 18.26
C SER A 18 -8.49 -7.81 17.13
N PHE A 19 -9.63 -8.35 16.70
CA PHE A 19 -10.44 -7.75 15.63
C PHE A 19 -10.88 -6.31 15.95
N GLY A 20 -11.06 -5.97 17.23
CA GLY A 20 -11.42 -4.63 17.68
C GLY A 20 -10.23 -3.76 18.12
N HIS A 21 -9.00 -4.19 17.87
CA HIS A 21 -7.82 -3.52 18.38
C HIS A 21 -7.63 -2.13 17.73
N LYS A 22 -7.52 -1.09 18.57
CA LYS A 22 -7.20 0.28 18.16
C LYS A 22 -5.79 0.58 18.67
N CYS A 23 -4.78 0.55 17.79
CA CYS A 23 -3.41 0.80 18.25
C CYS A 23 -3.33 2.25 18.79
N PRO A 24 -2.76 2.47 19.99
CA PRO A 24 -2.81 3.75 20.70
C PRO A 24 -2.08 4.87 19.98
N ASN A 25 -1.03 4.53 19.22
CA ASN A 25 -0.27 5.45 18.38
C ASN A 25 -0.78 5.46 16.93
N ARG A 26 -2.09 5.59 16.72
CA ARG A 26 -2.67 5.72 15.38
C ARG A 26 -2.35 7.11 14.79
N GLY A 27 -1.14 7.28 14.29
CA GLY A 27 -0.78 8.45 13.50
C GLY A 27 -1.50 8.44 12.16
N LEU A 28 -2.16 9.55 11.80
CA LEU A 28 -2.60 9.79 10.43
C LEU A 28 -1.48 10.49 9.69
N MET A 29 -1.09 9.96 8.53
CA MET A 29 -0.23 10.68 7.59
C MET A 29 -1.16 11.37 6.59
N VAL A 30 -1.30 12.69 6.71
CA VAL A 30 -2.11 13.50 5.82
C VAL A 30 -1.21 14.08 4.75
N LEU A 31 -1.48 13.78 3.49
CA LEU A 31 -0.88 14.50 2.37
C LEU A 31 -1.75 15.73 2.11
N GLN A 32 -1.22 16.91 2.41
CA GLN A 32 -1.84 18.17 2.04
C GLN A 32 -1.31 18.57 0.67
N VAL A 33 -2.23 18.78 -0.27
CA VAL A 33 -1.91 19.31 -1.61
C VAL A 33 -2.33 20.76 -1.60
N GLU A 34 -1.38 21.66 -1.87
CA GLU A 34 -1.69 23.06 -2.14
C GLU A 34 -2.16 23.14 -3.60
N GLU A 35 -3.31 23.77 -3.84
CA GLU A 35 -3.83 24.00 -5.19
C GLU A 35 -3.06 25.18 -5.80
N ASP A 36 -1.77 24.98 -6.05
CA ASP A 36 -1.02 25.88 -6.91
C ASP A 36 -1.54 25.64 -8.32
N SER A 37 -2.26 26.63 -8.85
CA SER A 37 -2.70 26.69 -10.25
C SER A 37 -1.52 26.89 -11.21
N SER A 38 -0.40 26.21 -11.00
CA SER A 38 0.69 26.12 -11.97
C SER A 38 0.60 24.75 -12.63
N ASP A 39 0.21 24.77 -13.90
CA ASP A 39 0.25 23.68 -14.87
C ASP A 39 0.64 22.32 -14.28
N TYR A 40 -0.37 21.50 -14.04
CA TYR A 40 -0.19 20.08 -14.28
C TYR A 40 0.12 19.97 -15.79
N GLU A 41 1.40 20.11 -16.17
CA GLU A 41 1.85 19.44 -17.37
C GLU A 41 1.53 17.98 -17.10
N ASP A 42 0.49 17.48 -17.77
CA ASP A 42 0.28 16.07 -17.98
C ASP A 42 1.49 15.58 -18.77
N THR A 43 2.61 15.39 -18.08
CA THR A 43 3.70 14.54 -18.55
C THR A 43 3.17 13.11 -18.44
N ASN A 44 2.19 12.79 -19.27
CA ASN A 44 1.98 11.45 -19.76
C ASN A 44 3.17 11.09 -20.66
N GLU A 45 4.37 11.13 -20.08
CA GLU A 45 5.51 10.41 -20.60
C GLU A 45 5.37 8.97 -20.09
N ASN A 46 4.31 8.28 -20.53
CA ASN A 46 4.44 6.86 -20.85
C ASN A 46 5.26 6.73 -22.15
N GLN A 47 6.43 7.35 -22.22
CA GLN A 47 7.51 6.81 -23.02
C GLN A 47 8.19 5.75 -22.17
N VAL A 48 7.49 4.63 -21.98
CA VAL A 48 8.18 3.37 -21.83
C VAL A 48 8.86 3.17 -23.17
N ASP A 49 10.16 3.45 -23.23
CA ASP A 49 11.06 2.92 -24.25
C ASP A 49 10.93 1.40 -24.16
N THR A 50 9.92 0.88 -24.85
CA THR A 50 9.69 -0.54 -24.99
C THR A 50 10.57 -0.94 -26.15
N GLY A 51 11.88 -1.00 -25.87
CA GLY A 51 12.75 -1.92 -26.55
C GLY A 51 12.10 -3.30 -26.47
N GLU A 52 11.35 -3.64 -27.51
CA GLU A 52 10.71 -4.92 -27.79
C GLU A 52 9.66 -5.39 -26.76
N ASP A 53 8.38 -5.14 -27.08
CA ASP A 53 7.20 -5.98 -26.82
C ASP A 53 7.24 -6.99 -25.67
N LYS A 54 7.55 -6.55 -24.45
CA LYS A 54 7.21 -7.31 -23.24
C LYS A 54 5.99 -6.64 -22.62
N GLN A 55 4.81 -7.07 -23.05
CA GLN A 55 3.61 -6.90 -22.22
C GLN A 55 3.96 -7.40 -20.83
N LEU A 56 4.14 -6.48 -19.88
CA LEU A 56 4.37 -6.81 -18.49
C LEU A 56 3.08 -7.50 -18.01
N GLU A 57 3.07 -8.83 -18.01
CA GLU A 57 1.96 -9.60 -17.48
C GLU A 57 1.91 -9.37 -15.96
N LEU A 58 1.13 -8.38 -15.55
CA LEU A 58 0.90 -8.01 -14.15
C LEU A 58 0.05 -9.09 -13.48
N HIS A 59 0.70 -10.16 -13.03
CA HIS A 59 0.01 -11.26 -12.37
C HIS A 59 -0.22 -10.97 -10.88
N LEU A 60 -1.49 -10.78 -10.50
CA LEU A 60 -1.91 -10.64 -9.10
C LEU A 60 -2.53 -11.96 -8.61
N SER A 61 -2.05 -12.49 -7.47
CA SER A 61 -2.63 -13.71 -6.91
C SER A 61 -4.08 -13.48 -6.43
N PHE A 62 -4.92 -14.51 -6.56
CA PHE A 62 -6.30 -14.48 -6.06
C PHE A 62 -6.39 -14.17 -4.55
N ASN A 63 -5.42 -14.65 -3.77
CA ASN A 63 -5.35 -14.38 -2.33
C ASN A 63 -5.01 -12.92 -2.02
N ALA A 64 -4.24 -12.25 -2.88
CA ALA A 64 -4.00 -10.82 -2.77
C ALA A 64 -5.26 -10.02 -3.13
N LEU A 65 -5.99 -10.43 -4.17
CA LEU A 65 -7.23 -9.78 -4.60
C LEU A 65 -8.32 -9.84 -3.52
N LYS A 66 -8.49 -10.98 -2.87
CA LYS A 66 -9.54 -11.16 -1.86
C LYS A 66 -9.14 -10.71 -0.45
N GLY A 67 -7.87 -10.38 -0.22
CA GLY A 67 -7.31 -10.18 1.11
C GLY A 67 -7.34 -11.49 1.91
N SER A 68 -6.18 -12.14 2.05
CA SER A 68 -6.10 -13.45 2.72
C SER A 68 -6.69 -13.40 4.14
N THR A 69 -7.69 -14.24 4.41
CA THR A 69 -8.32 -14.45 5.72
C THR A 69 -7.78 -15.66 6.49
N THR A 70 -6.68 -16.26 6.01
CA THR A 70 -5.98 -17.37 6.67
C THR A 70 -5.07 -16.93 7.82
#